data_AF-E5XLP4-F1
#
_entry.id   AF-E5XLP4-F1
#
_cell.length_a   1.000
_cell.length_b   1.000
_cell.length_c   1.000
_cell.angle_alpha   90.00
_cell.angle_beta   90.00
_cell.angle_gamma   90.00
#
_symmetry.space_group_name_H-M   'P 1'
#
loop_
_entity.id
_entity.type
_entity.pdbx_description
1 polymer ?
#
loop_
_entity_poly.entity_id
_entity_poly.type
_entity_poly.pdbx_seq_one_letter_code
_entity_poly.pdbx_strand_id
1 'polypeptide(L)'
;MREDGFGVSVGEFLYFVSDARGEVVVERQERGLGQTVAEFSSFDDAERYLLVLVGDEVRRGHGLAQLHKQWRAKGLRAGARFYPDPDFYGASSDLYTGDGPAPRGRMGLSDAEWFSHAAAMDFEEIDTALRNGVDGAGWSPRVRALDGSTGGQPRFLGKGARLDWITALLVGIVLAGAVCLLWSLVSGSLTFGKGVAVLAAVALYCLLVVLGFFAAAGTLMSAMQFEDARRRSLAYAAAGVALLGVVASWLVGFGGLAAFDWSALRCAASGLLLLAVSSVLAVLIGKVAGV
;
A
#
# COMPACT_ATOMS: atom_id res chain seq x y z
N MET A 1 2.88 -13.24 30.15
CA MET A 1 2.31 -14.41 29.46
C MET A 1 0.85 -14.45 29.89
N ARG A 2 -0.12 -14.32 28.97
CA ARG A 2 -1.54 -14.47 29.34
C ARG A 2 -1.78 -15.95 29.67
N GLU A 3 -2.39 -16.24 30.81
CA GLU A 3 -2.51 -17.60 31.34
C GLU A 3 -3.55 -18.47 30.60
N ASP A 4 -4.40 -17.86 29.76
CA ASP A 4 -5.61 -18.50 29.21
C ASP A 4 -5.60 -18.69 27.67
N GLY A 5 -4.43 -18.91 27.05
CA GLY A 5 -4.33 -19.02 25.59
C GLY A 5 -3.34 -20.07 25.09
N PHE A 6 -3.51 -20.48 23.84
CA PHE A 6 -2.60 -21.38 23.14
C PHE A 6 -1.75 -20.62 22.11
N GLY A 7 -0.47 -20.96 22.01
CA GLY A 7 0.47 -20.35 21.09
C GLY A 7 0.96 -21.32 20.01
N VAL A 8 0.93 -20.88 18.74
CA VAL A 8 1.51 -21.61 17.59
C VAL A 8 2.60 -20.78 16.95
N SER A 9 3.77 -21.36 16.72
CA SER A 9 4.81 -20.72 15.91
C SER A 9 4.59 -21.05 14.43
N VAL A 10 4.51 -20.02 13.59
CA VAL A 10 4.29 -20.12 12.15
C VAL A 10 5.31 -19.22 11.47
N GLY A 11 6.38 -19.83 10.94
CA GLY A 11 7.52 -19.10 10.39
C GLY A 11 8.25 -18.28 11.46
N GLU A 12 8.38 -16.98 11.26
CA GLU A 12 9.03 -16.06 12.21
C GLU A 12 8.07 -15.45 13.24
N PHE A 13 6.78 -15.79 13.15
CA PHE A 13 5.74 -15.22 13.98
C PHE A 13 5.24 -16.22 15.02
N LEU A 14 4.83 -15.68 16.16
CA LEU A 14 4.12 -16.44 17.18
C LEU A 14 2.66 -15.99 17.17
N TYR A 15 1.74 -16.92 16.97
CA TYR A 15 0.30 -16.67 16.98
C TYR A 15 -0.26 -17.12 18.31
N PHE A 16 -1.04 -16.26 18.97
CA PHE A 16 -1.76 -16.59 20.20
C PHE A 16 -3.25 -16.60 19.93
N VAL A 17 -3.91 -17.64 20.41
CA VAL A 17 -5.37 -17.79 20.37
C VAL A 17 -5.88 -17.66 21.79
N SER A 18 -6.86 -16.80 21.97
CA SER A 18 -7.52 -16.55 23.26
C SER A 18 -9.00 -16.33 23.06
N ASP A 19 -9.79 -16.71 24.07
CA ASP A 19 -11.20 -16.29 24.15
C ASP A 19 -11.27 -14.93 24.85
N ALA A 20 -11.80 -13.93 24.15
CA ALA A 20 -12.06 -12.63 24.72
C ALA A 20 -13.54 -12.27 24.50
N ARG A 21 -14.32 -12.29 25.58
CA ARG A 21 -15.73 -11.86 25.59
C ARG A 21 -16.62 -12.66 24.61
N GLY A 22 -16.32 -13.94 24.41
CA GLY A 22 -17.08 -14.81 23.51
C GLY A 22 -16.68 -14.70 22.04
N GLU A 23 -15.58 -13.98 21.75
CA GLU A 23 -14.92 -13.97 20.45
C GLU A 23 -13.56 -14.67 20.56
N VAL A 24 -13.19 -15.41 19.52
CA VAL A 24 -11.89 -16.07 19.44
C VAL A 24 -10.90 -15.11 18.79
N VAL A 25 -10.02 -14.54 19.60
CA VAL A 25 -9.03 -13.55 19.17
C VAL A 25 -7.74 -14.25 18.80
N VAL A 26 -7.26 -13.97 17.58
CA VAL A 26 -5.96 -14.39 17.09
C VAL A 26 -5.04 -13.16 17.08
N GLU A 27 -4.03 -13.19 17.93
CA GLU A 27 -2.97 -12.20 18.00
C GLU A 27 -1.71 -12.75 17.32
N ARG A 28 -1.03 -11.91 16.54
CA ARG A 28 0.28 -12.20 15.98
C ARG A 28 1.33 -11.39 16.73
N GLN A 29 2.34 -12.05 17.26
CA GLN A 29 3.48 -11.42 17.90
C GLN A 29 4.69 -11.42 16.97
N GLU A 30 5.26 -10.23 16.77
CA GLU A 30 6.52 -10.01 16.05
C GLU A 30 7.48 -9.25 16.96
N ARG A 31 8.64 -9.83 17.25
CA ARG A 31 9.69 -9.20 18.08
C ARG A 31 9.19 -8.67 19.44
N GLY A 32 8.25 -9.40 20.05
CA GLY A 32 7.65 -9.03 21.33
C GLY A 32 6.43 -8.10 21.24
N LEU A 33 6.15 -7.49 20.07
CA LEU A 33 4.96 -6.67 19.84
C LEU A 33 3.81 -7.53 19.36
N GLY A 34 2.72 -7.58 20.12
CA GLY A 34 1.49 -8.26 19.76
C GLY A 34 0.56 -7.35 18.95
N GLN A 35 -0.06 -7.91 17.91
CA GLN A 35 -1.08 -7.26 17.09
C GLN A 35 -2.24 -8.22 16.87
N THR A 36 -3.46 -7.79 17.16
CA THR A 36 -4.66 -8.54 16.76
C THR A 36 -4.75 -8.60 15.24
N VAL A 37 -4.78 -9.82 14.69
CA VAL A 37 -4.88 -10.03 13.24
C VAL A 37 -6.29 -10.42 12.82
N ALA A 38 -6.99 -11.16 13.67
CA ALA A 38 -8.37 -11.54 13.45
C ALA A 38 -9.12 -11.81 14.76
N GLU A 39 -10.40 -11.52 14.77
CA GLU A 39 -11.34 -11.85 15.84
C GLU A 39 -12.48 -12.65 15.21
N PHE A 40 -12.74 -13.87 15.68
CA PHE A 40 -13.73 -14.75 15.09
C PHE A 40 -14.95 -14.91 16.00
N SER A 41 -16.12 -14.98 15.39
CA SER A 41 -17.38 -15.26 16.12
C SER A 41 -17.53 -16.74 16.46
N SER A 42 -16.70 -17.62 15.89
CA SER A 42 -16.70 -19.06 16.16
C SER A 42 -15.29 -19.63 16.25
N PHE A 43 -15.13 -20.67 17.07
CA PHE A 43 -13.85 -21.37 17.21
C PHE A 43 -13.45 -22.11 15.91
N ASP A 44 -14.40 -22.77 15.24
CA ASP A 44 -14.13 -23.45 13.97
C ASP A 44 -13.53 -22.52 12.92
N ASP A 45 -13.92 -21.24 12.90
CA ASP A 45 -13.35 -20.25 11.98
C ASP A 45 -11.91 -19.90 12.32
N ALA A 46 -11.60 -19.74 13.60
CA ALA A 46 -10.23 -19.57 14.06
C ALA A 46 -9.36 -20.80 13.71
N GLU A 47 -9.90 -22.02 13.86
CA GLU A 47 -9.21 -23.24 13.47
C GLU A 47 -8.92 -23.30 11.97
N ARG A 48 -9.91 -22.99 11.12
CA ARG A 48 -9.71 -22.92 9.66
C ARG A 48 -8.66 -21.87 9.29
N TYR A 49 -8.69 -20.71 9.94
CA TYR A 49 -7.71 -19.64 9.71
C TYR A 49 -6.29 -20.12 10.04
N LEU A 50 -6.09 -20.74 11.21
CA LEU A 50 -4.80 -21.25 11.64
C LEU A 50 -4.32 -22.44 10.79
N LEU A 51 -5.23 -23.32 10.38
CA LEU A 51 -4.91 -24.45 9.51
C LEU A 51 -4.30 -23.98 8.19
N VAL A 52 -4.86 -22.93 7.58
CA VAL A 52 -4.31 -22.34 6.35
C VAL A 52 -2.94 -21.71 6.60
N LEU A 53 -2.77 -20.97 7.70
CA LEU A 53 -1.49 -20.34 8.04
C LEU A 53 -0.37 -21.36 8.26
N VAL A 54 -0.62 -22.39 9.09
CA VAL A 54 0.34 -23.46 9.36
C VAL A 54 0.60 -24.28 8.09
N GLY A 55 -0.46 -24.63 7.36
CA GLY A 55 -0.35 -25.38 6.11
C GLY A 55 0.48 -24.64 5.06
N ASP A 56 0.36 -23.32 4.98
CA ASP A 56 1.14 -22.51 4.06
C ASP A 56 2.62 -22.42 4.41
N GLU A 57 2.98 -22.56 5.69
CA GLU A 57 4.38 -22.69 6.09
C GLU A 57 4.97 -24.04 5.70
N VAL A 58 4.19 -25.11 5.85
CA VAL A 58 4.59 -26.43 5.34
C VAL A 58 4.78 -26.38 3.81
N ARG A 59 3.83 -25.79 3.08
CA ARG A 59 3.93 -25.60 1.62
C ARG A 59 5.17 -24.80 1.25
N ARG A 60 5.45 -23.70 1.95
CA ARG A 60 6.65 -22.87 1.76
C ARG A 60 7.93 -23.69 1.95
N GLY A 61 7.99 -24.52 2.99
CA GLY A 61 9.12 -25.43 3.24
C GLY A 61 9.37 -26.44 2.12
N HIS A 62 8.32 -26.81 1.37
CA HIS A 62 8.40 -27.67 0.19
C HIS A 62 8.55 -26.91 -1.15
N GLY A 63 8.78 -25.59 -1.11
CA GLY A 63 8.89 -24.76 -2.32
C GLY A 63 7.59 -24.62 -3.11
N LEU A 64 6.44 -24.94 -2.49
CA LEU A 64 5.12 -24.81 -3.10
C LEU A 64 4.56 -23.40 -2.84
N ALA A 65 3.75 -22.91 -3.78
CA ALA A 65 3.08 -21.62 -3.64
C ALA A 65 2.07 -21.65 -2.47
N GLN A 66 2.11 -20.63 -1.62
CA GLN A 66 1.19 -20.48 -0.49
C GLN A 66 -0.25 -20.26 -0.97
N LEU A 67 -1.20 -20.92 -0.33
CA LEU A 67 -2.62 -20.95 -0.63
C LEU A 67 -3.28 -19.60 -0.32
N HIS A 68 -2.96 -18.97 0.82
CA HIS A 68 -3.50 -17.66 1.17
C HIS A 68 -3.14 -16.60 0.12
N LYS A 69 -1.95 -16.67 -0.49
CA LYS A 69 -1.54 -15.76 -1.56
C LYS A 69 -2.34 -15.99 -2.84
N GLN A 70 -2.60 -17.25 -3.19
CA GLN A 70 -3.40 -17.60 -4.36
C GLN A 70 -4.85 -17.13 -4.21
N TRP A 71 -5.48 -17.39 -3.06
CA TRP A 71 -6.83 -16.92 -2.79
C TRP A 71 -6.93 -15.40 -2.68
N ARG A 72 -5.96 -14.75 -2.04
CA ARG A 72 -5.89 -13.28 -1.99
C ARG A 72 -5.84 -12.67 -3.39
N ALA A 73 -5.07 -13.26 -4.31
CA ALA A 73 -5.01 -12.81 -5.70
C ALA A 73 -6.36 -12.96 -6.45
N LYS A 74 -7.21 -13.90 -6.02
CA LYS A 74 -8.58 -14.07 -6.54
C LYS A 74 -9.59 -13.09 -5.90
N GLY A 75 -9.19 -12.35 -4.86
CA GLY A 75 -10.04 -11.43 -4.10
C GLY A 75 -11.04 -12.15 -3.18
N LEU A 76 -12.06 -11.42 -2.71
CA LEU A 76 -13.15 -11.99 -1.90
C LEU A 76 -13.90 -13.08 -2.68
N ARG A 77 -14.20 -14.20 -2.02
CA ARG A 77 -15.04 -15.27 -2.57
C ARG A 77 -16.41 -14.72 -2.98
N ALA A 78 -16.98 -15.26 -4.06
CA ALA A 78 -18.34 -14.91 -4.48
C ALA A 78 -19.34 -15.14 -3.33
N GLY A 79 -20.20 -14.14 -3.06
CA GLY A 79 -21.14 -14.15 -1.95
C GLY A 79 -20.55 -13.75 -0.59
N ALA A 80 -19.24 -13.51 -0.50
CA ALA A 80 -18.67 -12.86 0.67
C ALA A 80 -18.85 -11.34 0.60
N ARG A 81 -19.11 -10.72 1.74
CA ARG A 81 -19.23 -9.27 1.89
C ARG A 81 -18.23 -8.81 2.94
N PHE A 82 -17.55 -7.72 2.66
CA PHE A 82 -16.61 -7.09 3.58
C PHE A 82 -17.04 -5.64 3.74
N TYR A 83 -17.41 -5.27 4.96
CA TYR A 83 -17.84 -3.90 5.26
C TYR A 83 -16.70 -3.20 5.98
N PRO A 84 -15.91 -2.36 5.28
CA PRO A 84 -14.85 -1.61 5.94
C PRO A 84 -15.47 -0.74 7.02
N ASP A 85 -14.87 -0.73 8.21
CA ASP A 85 -15.28 0.17 9.28
C ASP A 85 -15.09 1.63 8.77
N PRO A 86 -16.17 2.41 8.62
CA PRO A 86 -16.09 3.76 8.07
C PRO A 86 -15.29 4.70 8.97
N ASP A 87 -15.23 4.42 10.27
CA ASP A 87 -14.49 5.21 11.24
C ASP A 87 -13.02 4.79 11.32
N PHE A 88 -12.67 3.65 10.73
CA PHE A 88 -11.36 3.03 10.81
C PHE A 88 -10.83 2.60 9.43
N TYR A 89 -10.39 3.59 8.64
CA TYR A 89 -9.65 3.39 7.38
C TYR A 89 -8.26 2.77 7.64
N GLY A 90 -8.23 1.51 8.09
CA GLY A 90 -7.02 0.80 8.48
C GLY A 90 -7.22 -0.33 9.49
N ALA A 91 -8.37 -0.39 10.20
CA ALA A 91 -8.63 -1.49 11.13
C ALA A 91 -9.44 -2.63 10.52
N SER A 92 -9.33 -3.75 11.20
CA SER A 92 -10.14 -4.95 11.06
C SER A 92 -11.60 -4.60 10.79
N SER A 93 -12.19 -5.21 9.77
CA SER A 93 -13.59 -4.99 9.43
C SER A 93 -14.34 -6.30 9.32
N ASP A 94 -15.67 -6.22 9.37
CA ASP A 94 -16.53 -7.39 9.43
C ASP A 94 -16.54 -8.15 8.10
N LEU A 95 -16.19 -9.44 8.18
CA LEU A 95 -16.33 -10.39 7.09
C LEU A 95 -17.63 -11.18 7.25
N TYR A 96 -18.45 -11.16 6.21
CA TYR A 96 -19.64 -12.00 6.06
C TYR A 96 -19.41 -12.99 4.94
N THR A 97 -19.82 -14.24 5.13
CA THR A 97 -19.75 -15.29 4.10
C THR A 97 -21.11 -15.91 3.88
N GLY A 98 -21.60 -15.92 2.63
CA GLY A 98 -22.94 -16.39 2.31
C GLY A 98 -24.02 -15.40 2.75
N ASP A 99 -25.23 -15.91 2.97
CA ASP A 99 -26.41 -15.09 3.26
C ASP A 99 -26.69 -14.90 4.76
N GLY A 100 -25.77 -15.35 5.62
CA GLY A 100 -25.89 -15.19 7.07
C GLY A 100 -25.94 -13.72 7.49
N PRO A 101 -26.79 -13.35 8.48
CA PRO A 101 -26.88 -11.98 8.97
C PRO A 101 -25.74 -11.58 9.92
N ALA A 102 -24.97 -12.55 10.42
CA ALA A 102 -23.88 -12.32 11.37
C ALA A 102 -22.51 -12.37 10.68
N PRO A 103 -21.55 -11.53 11.11
CA PRO A 103 -20.17 -11.64 10.65
C PRO A 103 -19.56 -12.96 11.14
N ARG A 104 -18.62 -13.49 10.36
CA ARG A 104 -17.78 -14.63 10.75
C ARG A 104 -16.60 -14.17 11.62
N GLY A 105 -16.19 -12.93 11.44
CA GLY A 105 -15.13 -12.31 12.22
C GLY A 105 -14.72 -10.94 11.70
N ARG A 106 -13.91 -10.24 12.51
CA ARG A 106 -13.26 -8.96 12.20
C ARG A 106 -11.81 -9.19 11.84
N MET A 107 -11.39 -8.75 10.65
CA MET A 107 -10.01 -8.92 10.18
C MET A 107 -9.64 -7.88 9.12
N GLY A 108 -8.34 -7.70 8.85
CA GLY A 108 -7.90 -6.81 7.78
C GLY A 108 -8.32 -7.31 6.40
N LEU A 109 -8.49 -6.41 5.42
CA LEU A 109 -8.92 -6.76 4.05
C LEU A 109 -8.08 -7.89 3.44
N SER A 110 -6.75 -7.81 3.62
CA SER A 110 -5.80 -8.80 3.15
C SER A 110 -6.09 -10.21 3.66
N ASP A 111 -6.65 -10.33 4.85
CA ASP A 111 -7.04 -11.59 5.47
C ASP A 111 -8.47 -12.00 5.12
N ALA A 112 -9.38 -11.04 5.08
CA ALA A 112 -10.74 -11.25 4.61
C ALA A 112 -10.78 -11.86 3.19
N GLU A 113 -9.93 -11.38 2.29
CA GLU A 113 -9.83 -11.89 0.92
C GLU A 113 -9.57 -13.40 0.90
N TRP A 114 -8.49 -13.89 1.51
CA TRP A 114 -8.18 -15.31 1.47
C TRP A 114 -9.04 -16.15 2.43
N PHE A 115 -9.35 -15.64 3.62
CA PHE A 115 -10.13 -16.38 4.61
C PHE A 115 -11.56 -16.58 4.14
N SER A 116 -12.14 -15.67 3.34
CA SER A 116 -13.46 -15.88 2.73
C SER A 116 -13.57 -17.17 1.90
N HIS A 117 -12.45 -17.66 1.34
CA HIS A 117 -12.43 -18.96 0.64
C HIS A 117 -12.43 -20.11 1.63
N ALA A 118 -11.55 -20.07 2.64
CA ALA A 118 -11.40 -21.09 3.67
C ALA A 118 -12.66 -21.23 4.55
N ALA A 119 -13.29 -20.11 4.92
CA ALA A 119 -14.49 -20.08 5.76
C ALA A 119 -15.68 -20.84 5.14
N ALA A 120 -15.73 -20.95 3.82
CA ALA A 120 -16.78 -21.65 3.10
C ALA A 120 -16.33 -23.03 2.60
N MET A 121 -15.32 -23.62 3.25
CA MET A 121 -14.84 -24.98 3.08
C MET A 121 -14.93 -25.75 4.40
N ASP A 122 -15.07 -27.06 4.32
CA ASP A 122 -14.80 -27.94 5.46
C ASP A 122 -13.29 -28.20 5.63
N PHE A 123 -12.90 -28.86 6.72
CA PHE A 123 -11.49 -29.13 7.02
C PHE A 123 -10.83 -30.06 6.00
N GLU A 124 -11.58 -31.01 5.43
CA GLU A 124 -11.08 -31.96 4.43
C GLU A 124 -10.80 -31.25 3.10
N GLU A 125 -11.68 -30.32 2.70
CA GLU A 125 -11.49 -29.47 1.54
C GLU A 125 -10.27 -28.55 1.69
N ILE A 126 -10.06 -27.98 2.90
CA ILE A 126 -8.87 -27.18 3.19
C ILE A 126 -7.60 -28.03 3.13
N ASP A 127 -7.58 -29.21 3.74
CA ASP A 127 -6.42 -30.12 3.68
C ASP A 127 -6.11 -30.53 2.24
N THR A 128 -7.15 -30.85 1.46
CA THR A 128 -7.02 -31.17 0.03
C THR A 128 -6.42 -30.01 -0.76
N ALA A 129 -6.89 -28.79 -0.52
CA ALA A 129 -6.36 -27.57 -1.15
C ALA A 129 -4.91 -27.29 -0.72
N LEU A 130 -4.57 -27.55 0.55
CA LEU A 130 -3.20 -27.42 1.07
C LEU A 130 -2.24 -28.45 0.48
N ARG A 131 -2.70 -29.64 0.08
CA ARG A 131 -1.87 -30.64 -0.60
C ARG A 131 -1.73 -30.33 -2.10
N ASN A 132 -2.85 -30.03 -2.76
CA ASN A 132 -2.93 -30.01 -4.22
C ASN A 132 -2.86 -28.60 -4.84
N GLY A 133 -2.97 -27.56 -4.04
CA GLY A 133 -3.14 -26.18 -4.52
C GLY A 133 -4.57 -25.90 -5.00
N VAL A 134 -4.83 -24.64 -5.41
CA VAL A 134 -6.16 -24.19 -5.85
C VAL A 134 -6.50 -24.66 -7.27
N ASP A 135 -5.50 -24.98 -8.09
CA ASP A 135 -5.71 -25.35 -9.50
C ASP A 135 -5.24 -26.79 -9.81
N GLY A 136 -5.00 -27.60 -8.78
CA GLY A 136 -4.65 -29.01 -8.93
C GLY A 136 -5.79 -29.81 -9.55
N ALA A 137 -5.45 -30.80 -10.41
CA ALA A 137 -6.44 -31.69 -11.00
C ALA A 137 -7.29 -32.36 -9.90
N GLY A 138 -8.57 -32.00 -9.82
CA GLY A 138 -9.51 -32.49 -8.80
C GLY A 138 -9.99 -31.45 -7.80
N TRP A 139 -9.47 -30.22 -7.81
CA TRP A 139 -10.00 -29.14 -6.97
C TRP A 139 -11.19 -28.46 -7.67
N SER A 140 -12.40 -28.78 -7.19
CA SER A 140 -13.57 -27.92 -7.33
C SER A 140 -14.17 -27.78 -5.93
N PRO A 141 -14.32 -26.57 -5.38
CA PRO A 141 -15.00 -26.42 -4.10
C PRO A 141 -16.37 -27.09 -4.22
N ARG A 142 -16.77 -27.95 -3.27
CA ARG A 142 -18.18 -28.36 -3.20
C ARG A 142 -18.92 -27.12 -2.73
N VAL A 143 -19.30 -26.29 -3.70
CA VAL A 143 -20.15 -25.13 -3.46
C VAL A 143 -21.42 -25.72 -2.86
N ARG A 144 -21.57 -25.62 -1.53
CA ARG A 144 -22.87 -25.74 -0.88
C ARG A 144 -23.71 -24.66 -1.56
N ALA A 145 -24.57 -25.09 -2.48
CA ALA A 145 -25.36 -24.20 -3.31
C ALA A 145 -26.15 -23.29 -2.37
N LEU A 146 -25.68 -22.04 -2.25
CA LEU A 146 -26.45 -20.94 -1.74
C LEU A 146 -27.07 -20.29 -2.95
N ASP A 147 -28.38 -20.37 -2.94
CA ASP A 147 -29.34 -20.13 -3.98
C ASP A 147 -29.34 -18.66 -4.38
N GLY A 148 -28.98 -18.41 -5.65
CA GLY A 148 -29.56 -17.35 -6.48
C GLY A 148 -29.42 -15.90 -6.02
N SER A 149 -28.26 -15.28 -6.22
CA SER A 149 -28.23 -13.93 -6.84
C SER A 149 -26.83 -13.58 -7.36
N THR A 150 -26.68 -13.53 -8.68
CA THR A 150 -25.49 -12.99 -9.34
C THR A 150 -25.57 -11.47 -9.35
N GLY A 151 -25.13 -10.85 -8.25
CA GLY A 151 -24.84 -9.42 -8.18
C GLY A 151 -23.45 -9.12 -8.78
N GLY A 152 -23.40 -8.20 -9.73
CA GLY A 152 -22.20 -7.83 -10.48
C GLY A 152 -21.01 -7.45 -9.59
N GLN A 153 -19.84 -7.97 -9.93
CA GLN A 153 -18.59 -7.68 -9.25
C GLN A 153 -18.11 -6.25 -9.55
N PRO A 154 -17.71 -5.45 -8.55
CA PRO A 154 -16.87 -4.29 -8.77
C PRO A 154 -15.45 -4.77 -9.11
N ARG A 155 -14.98 -4.45 -10.32
CA ARG A 155 -13.57 -4.62 -10.69
C ARG A 155 -12.72 -3.66 -9.85
N PHE A 156 -12.19 -4.12 -8.74
CA PHE A 156 -11.10 -3.43 -8.06
C PHE A 156 -9.81 -3.64 -8.85
N LEU A 157 -9.33 -2.55 -9.45
CA LEU A 157 -8.00 -2.46 -10.08
C LEU A 157 -6.94 -2.89 -9.07
N GLY A 158 -6.27 -4.01 -9.37
CA GLY A 158 -5.23 -4.60 -8.54
C GLY A 158 -4.13 -3.60 -8.19
N LYS A 159 -3.80 -3.51 -6.89
CA LYS A 159 -2.75 -2.66 -6.33
C LYS A 159 -1.35 -2.92 -6.91
N GLY A 160 -1.14 -4.05 -7.59
CA GLY A 160 0.14 -4.42 -8.21
C GLY A 160 0.59 -3.51 -9.35
N ALA A 161 -0.33 -2.85 -10.08
CA ALA A 161 0.04 -2.00 -11.20
C ALA A 161 0.44 -0.56 -10.79
N ARG A 162 0.20 -0.15 -9.53
CA ARG A 162 0.42 1.25 -9.10
C ARG A 162 1.87 1.58 -8.73
N LEU A 163 2.71 0.59 -8.44
CA LEU A 163 4.13 0.85 -8.15
C LEU A 163 4.96 0.95 -9.43
N ASP A 164 4.61 0.16 -10.46
CA ASP A 164 5.39 0.07 -11.69
C ASP A 164 5.38 1.36 -12.52
N TRP A 165 4.26 2.09 -12.57
CA TRP A 165 4.21 3.33 -13.36
C TRP A 165 5.03 4.46 -12.74
N ILE A 166 5.14 4.53 -11.40
CA ILE A 166 5.95 5.54 -10.71
C ILE A 166 7.43 5.30 -11.00
N THR A 167 7.87 4.04 -10.89
CA THR A 167 9.25 3.66 -11.23
C THR A 167 9.54 3.92 -12.71
N ALA A 168 8.62 3.58 -13.61
CA ALA A 168 8.77 3.85 -15.05
C ALA A 168 8.87 5.36 -15.35
N LEU A 169 8.06 6.20 -14.68
CA LEU A 169 8.11 7.66 -14.81
C LEU A 169 9.46 8.22 -14.36
N LEU A 170 9.95 7.80 -13.19
CA LEU A 170 11.24 8.25 -12.66
C LEU A 170 12.41 7.86 -13.56
N VAL A 171 12.40 6.62 -14.09
CA VAL A 171 13.41 6.16 -15.06
C VAL A 171 13.35 6.99 -16.35
N GLY A 172 12.15 7.29 -16.85
CA GLY A 172 11.97 8.12 -18.05
C GLY A 172 12.55 9.54 -17.88
N ILE A 173 12.35 10.15 -16.72
CA ILE A 173 12.90 11.49 -16.41
C ILE A 173 14.43 11.48 -16.40
N VAL A 174 15.05 10.47 -15.77
CA VAL A 174 16.51 10.33 -15.71
C VAL A 174 17.10 10.13 -17.11
N LEU A 175 16.47 9.28 -17.93
CA LEU A 175 16.93 9.02 -19.30
C LEU A 175 16.79 10.26 -20.20
N ALA A 176 15.68 11.00 -20.11
CA ALA A 176 15.50 12.24 -20.86
C ALA A 176 16.58 13.28 -20.50
N GLY A 177 16.90 13.42 -19.21
CA GLY A 177 18.00 14.29 -18.76
C GLY A 177 19.35 13.89 -19.33
N ALA A 178 19.67 12.58 -19.33
CA ALA A 178 20.91 12.06 -19.88
C ALA A 178 21.03 12.30 -21.40
N VAL A 179 19.94 12.11 -22.16
CA VAL A 179 19.90 12.35 -23.61
C VAL A 179 20.12 13.82 -23.95
N CYS A 180 19.46 14.74 -23.25
CA CYS A 180 19.68 16.18 -23.44
C CYS A 180 21.14 16.57 -23.16
N LEU A 181 21.75 15.98 -22.13
CA LEU A 181 23.14 16.24 -21.78
C LEU A 181 24.13 15.77 -22.85
N LEU A 182 23.92 14.55 -23.35
CA LEU A 182 24.68 13.97 -24.46
C LEU A 182 24.55 14.83 -25.72
N TRP A 183 23.35 15.31 -26.03
CA TRP A 183 23.11 16.19 -27.18
C TRP A 183 23.85 17.54 -27.05
N SER A 184 23.84 18.14 -25.87
CA SER A 184 24.57 19.40 -25.62
C SER A 184 26.10 19.22 -25.70
N LEU A 185 26.62 18.05 -25.29
CA LEU A 185 28.04 17.70 -25.45
C LEU A 185 28.42 17.49 -26.92
N VAL A 186 27.59 16.77 -27.69
CA VAL A 186 27.85 16.48 -29.11
C VAL A 186 27.73 17.72 -29.99
N SER A 187 26.82 18.65 -29.66
CA SER A 187 26.62 19.88 -30.43
C SER A 187 27.70 20.96 -30.23
N GLY A 188 28.71 20.72 -29.37
CA GLY A 188 29.82 21.65 -29.16
C GLY A 188 29.43 23.00 -28.54
N SER A 189 28.23 23.09 -27.98
CA SER A 189 27.62 24.34 -27.49
C SER A 189 28.08 24.75 -26.09
N LEU A 190 28.85 23.90 -25.39
CA LEU A 190 29.34 24.16 -24.04
C LEU A 190 30.87 24.12 -24.00
N THR A 191 31.49 25.26 -23.65
CA THR A 191 32.89 25.23 -23.18
C THR A 191 32.95 24.44 -21.87
N PHE A 192 34.01 23.66 -21.68
CA PHE A 192 34.14 22.67 -20.59
C PHE A 192 33.74 23.21 -19.20
N GLY A 193 34.12 24.45 -18.88
CA GLY A 193 33.74 25.10 -17.61
C GLY A 193 32.25 25.45 -17.47
N LYS A 194 31.57 25.81 -18.57
CA LYS A 194 30.11 26.04 -18.57
C LYS A 194 29.34 24.73 -18.50
N GLY A 195 29.87 23.67 -19.12
CA GLY A 195 29.28 22.33 -19.06
C GLY A 195 29.18 21.79 -17.63
N VAL A 196 30.24 21.94 -16.84
CA VAL A 196 30.25 21.49 -15.44
C VAL A 196 29.27 22.30 -14.58
N ALA A 197 29.18 23.62 -14.77
CA ALA A 197 28.23 24.45 -14.02
C ALA A 197 26.78 24.10 -14.34
N VAL A 198 26.46 23.83 -15.61
CA VAL A 198 25.12 23.40 -16.04
C VAL A 198 24.81 22.00 -15.47
N LEU A 199 25.76 21.07 -15.53
CA LEU A 199 25.64 19.73 -14.92
C LEU A 199 25.35 19.80 -13.42
N ALA A 200 26.11 20.61 -12.68
CA ALA A 200 25.90 20.80 -11.25
C ALA A 200 24.53 21.41 -10.95
N ALA A 201 24.08 22.38 -11.74
CA ALA A 201 22.77 23.00 -11.60
C ALA A 201 21.63 22.01 -11.88
N VAL A 202 21.75 21.18 -12.92
CA VAL A 202 20.76 20.14 -13.25
C VAL A 202 20.73 19.07 -12.17
N ALA A 203 21.89 18.60 -11.70
CA ALA A 203 21.97 17.62 -10.62
C ALA A 203 21.35 18.14 -9.32
N LEU A 204 21.65 19.38 -8.95
CA LEU A 204 21.05 20.03 -7.78
C LEU A 204 19.53 20.18 -7.94
N TYR A 205 19.07 20.56 -9.13
CA TYR A 205 17.64 20.66 -9.44
C TYR A 205 16.93 19.31 -9.30
N CYS A 206 17.47 18.25 -9.90
CA CYS A 206 16.94 16.89 -9.76
C CYS A 206 16.89 16.44 -8.29
N LEU A 207 17.94 16.72 -7.52
CA LEU A 207 17.97 16.42 -6.09
C LEU A 207 16.86 17.14 -5.32
N LEU A 208 16.63 18.43 -5.60
CA LEU A 208 15.57 19.22 -4.98
C LEU A 208 14.17 18.69 -5.33
N VAL A 209 13.95 18.27 -6.58
CA VAL A 209 12.68 17.65 -7.01
C VAL A 209 12.44 16.33 -6.27
N VAL A 210 13.48 15.49 -6.16
CA VAL A 210 13.40 14.23 -5.41
C VAL A 210 13.11 14.47 -3.93
N LEU A 211 13.81 15.41 -3.29
CA LEU A 211 13.57 15.79 -1.89
C LEU A 211 12.16 16.35 -1.68
N GLY A 212 11.66 17.19 -2.59
CA GLY A 212 10.29 17.70 -2.54
C GLY A 212 9.24 16.59 -2.64
N PHE A 213 9.49 15.59 -3.50
CA PHE A 213 8.63 14.41 -3.61
C PHE A 213 8.63 13.57 -2.33
N PHE A 214 9.81 13.30 -1.74
CA PHE A 214 9.90 12.58 -0.47
C PHE A 214 9.26 13.34 0.68
N ALA A 215 9.40 14.67 0.74
CA ALA A 215 8.72 15.49 1.73
C ALA A 215 7.20 15.39 1.59
N ALA A 216 6.66 15.51 0.38
CA ALA A 216 5.23 15.37 0.10
C ALA A 216 4.71 13.95 0.42
N ALA A 217 5.46 12.91 0.06
CA ALA A 217 5.14 11.53 0.39
C ALA A 217 5.15 11.29 1.91
N GLY A 218 6.12 11.85 2.63
CA GLY A 218 6.15 11.85 4.09
C GLY A 218 4.94 12.54 4.69
N THR A 219 4.54 13.71 4.15
CA THR A 219 3.35 14.42 4.62
C THR A 219 2.08 13.62 4.37
N LEU A 220 1.98 12.94 3.22
CA LEU A 220 0.86 12.04 2.89
C LEU A 220 0.82 10.81 3.81
N MET A 221 1.98 10.22 4.12
CA MET A 221 2.05 9.09 5.04
C MET A 221 1.64 9.48 6.46
N SER A 222 2.10 10.63 6.95
CA SER A 222 1.65 11.18 8.23
C SER A 222 0.17 11.58 8.19
N ALA A 223 -0.33 12.08 7.05
CA ALA A 223 -1.74 12.39 6.87
C ALA A 223 -2.61 11.15 7.05
N MET A 224 -2.19 10.00 6.53
CA MET A 224 -2.91 8.74 6.69
C MET A 224 -3.00 8.27 8.15
N GLN A 225 -2.18 8.80 9.06
CA GLN A 225 -2.19 8.46 10.48
C GLN A 225 -3.10 9.37 11.33
N PHE A 226 -3.61 10.49 10.80
CA PHE A 226 -4.52 11.35 11.57
C PHE A 226 -5.93 10.75 11.64
N GLU A 227 -6.47 10.59 12.85
CA GLU A 227 -7.86 10.14 13.08
C GLU A 227 -8.89 11.19 12.61
N ASP A 228 -8.61 12.48 12.82
CA ASP A 228 -9.51 13.59 12.46
C ASP A 228 -9.54 13.85 10.94
N ALA A 229 -10.72 13.72 10.33
CA ALA A 229 -10.97 13.97 8.91
C ALA A 229 -10.60 15.40 8.47
N ARG A 230 -10.71 16.39 9.37
CA ARG A 230 -10.34 17.79 9.08
C ARG A 230 -8.83 17.98 9.03
N ARG A 231 -8.07 17.30 9.89
CA ARG A 231 -6.60 17.31 9.84
C ARG A 231 -6.07 16.58 8.61
N ARG A 232 -6.72 15.49 8.22
CA ARG A 232 -6.43 14.75 6.97
C ARG A 232 -6.60 15.60 5.73
N SER A 233 -7.74 16.29 5.58
CA SER A 233 -7.98 17.13 4.40
C SER A 233 -7.00 18.30 4.29
N LEU A 234 -6.61 18.91 5.42
CA LEU A 234 -5.58 19.95 5.46
C LEU A 234 -4.19 19.41 5.06
N ALA A 235 -3.82 18.21 5.53
CA ALA A 235 -2.56 17.59 5.15
C ALA A 235 -2.52 17.19 3.67
N TYR A 236 -3.64 16.71 3.11
CA TYR A 236 -3.77 16.47 1.67
C TYR A 236 -3.66 17.76 0.84
N ALA A 237 -4.30 18.85 1.30
CA ALA A 237 -4.19 20.15 0.64
C ALA A 237 -2.74 20.67 0.67
N ALA A 238 -2.03 20.52 1.79
CA ALA A 238 -0.62 20.90 1.92
C ALA A 238 0.28 20.10 0.98
N ALA A 239 0.10 18.78 0.90
CA ALA A 239 0.83 17.92 -0.03
C ALA A 239 0.54 18.28 -1.51
N GLY A 240 -0.73 18.60 -1.82
CA GLY A 240 -1.14 19.06 -3.15
C GLY A 240 -0.49 20.39 -3.55
N VAL A 241 -0.43 21.36 -2.63
CA VAL A 241 0.25 22.65 -2.86
C VAL A 241 1.75 22.46 -3.06
N ALA A 242 2.39 21.57 -2.28
CA ALA A 242 3.81 21.25 -2.46
C ALA A 242 4.08 20.64 -3.84
N LEU A 243 3.26 19.68 -4.29
CA LEU A 243 3.36 19.07 -5.62
C LEU A 243 3.14 20.09 -6.74
N LEU A 244 2.13 20.96 -6.61
CA LEU A 244 1.89 22.03 -7.58
C LEU A 244 3.07 23.02 -7.65
N GLY A 245 3.70 23.32 -6.52
CA GLY A 245 4.92 24.15 -6.48
C GLY A 245 6.09 23.52 -7.23
N VAL A 246 6.29 22.19 -7.07
CA VAL A 246 7.30 21.44 -7.81
C VAL A 246 7.01 21.47 -9.32
N VAL A 247 5.76 21.22 -9.73
CA VAL A 247 5.35 21.25 -11.15
C VAL A 247 5.50 22.65 -11.75
N ALA A 248 5.08 23.69 -11.04
CA ALA A 248 5.22 25.08 -11.50
C ALA A 248 6.70 25.48 -11.66
N SER A 249 7.56 25.09 -10.71
CA SER A 249 9.01 25.29 -10.82
C SER A 249 9.58 24.56 -12.04
N TRP A 250 9.09 23.35 -12.34
CA TRP A 250 9.44 22.58 -13.52
C TRP A 250 9.08 23.30 -14.82
N LEU A 251 7.84 23.79 -14.94
CA LEU A 251 7.36 24.50 -16.12
C LEU A 251 8.13 25.82 -16.37
N VAL A 252 8.45 26.57 -15.31
CA VAL A 252 9.23 27.82 -15.42
C VAL A 252 10.69 27.52 -15.78
N GLY A 253 11.29 26.48 -15.18
CA GLY A 253 12.67 26.06 -15.46
C GLY A 253 12.85 25.57 -16.91
N PHE A 254 11.92 24.76 -17.42
CA PHE A 254 11.99 24.26 -18.80
C PHE A 254 11.64 25.32 -19.84
N GLY A 255 10.66 26.19 -19.56
CA GLY A 255 10.30 27.30 -20.45
C GLY A 255 11.44 28.32 -20.63
N GLY A 256 12.26 28.52 -19.59
CA GLY A 256 13.44 29.39 -19.64
C GLY A 256 14.65 28.80 -20.38
N LEU A 257 14.76 27.48 -20.50
CA LEU A 257 15.88 26.82 -21.19
C LEU A 257 15.79 26.91 -22.72
N ALA A 258 14.60 27.18 -23.28
CA ALA A 258 14.42 27.36 -24.73
C ALA A 258 14.91 28.73 -25.24
N ALA A 259 15.19 29.69 -24.35
CA ALA A 259 15.68 31.02 -24.68
C ALA A 259 16.80 31.41 -23.71
N PHE A 260 18.02 30.90 -23.93
CA PHE A 260 19.14 31.13 -23.02
C PHE A 260 19.75 32.52 -23.20
N ASP A 261 19.08 33.52 -22.62
CA ASP A 261 19.61 34.83 -22.24
C ASP A 261 19.66 34.90 -20.69
N TRP A 262 20.53 35.73 -20.12
CA TRP A 262 20.81 35.85 -18.68
C TRP A 262 19.57 36.18 -17.81
N SER A 263 18.45 36.53 -18.42
CA SER A 263 17.13 36.63 -17.80
C SER A 263 16.61 35.29 -17.25
N ALA A 264 16.99 34.15 -17.84
CA ALA A 264 16.59 32.81 -17.40
C ALA A 264 17.14 32.45 -16.00
N LEU A 265 18.35 32.94 -15.67
CA LEU A 265 18.97 32.75 -14.35
C LEU A 265 18.23 33.53 -13.25
N ARG A 266 17.64 34.68 -13.60
CA ARG A 266 16.76 35.44 -12.70
C ARG A 266 15.42 34.72 -12.50
N CYS A 267 14.87 34.09 -13.53
CA CYS A 267 13.65 33.28 -13.41
C CYS A 267 13.87 32.01 -12.55
N ALA A 268 15.01 31.34 -12.69
CA ALA A 268 15.37 30.20 -11.85
C ALA A 268 15.53 30.60 -10.37
N ALA A 269 16.14 31.76 -10.09
CA ALA A 269 16.23 32.31 -8.74
C ALA A 269 14.84 32.63 -8.16
N SER A 270 13.91 33.18 -8.96
CA SER A 270 12.52 33.43 -8.54
C SER A 270 11.75 32.14 -8.26
N GLY A 271 11.97 31.08 -9.06
CA GLY A 271 11.37 29.76 -8.84
C GLY A 271 11.87 29.09 -7.55
N LEU A 272 13.17 29.20 -7.25
CA LEU A 272 13.76 28.75 -5.98
C LEU A 272 13.23 29.54 -4.79
N LEU A 273 13.04 30.86 -4.94
CA LEU A 273 12.45 31.70 -3.91
C LEU A 273 11.00 31.30 -3.61
N LEU A 274 10.21 30.99 -4.64
CA LEU A 274 8.83 30.52 -4.49
C LEU A 274 8.74 29.15 -3.82
N LEU A 275 9.66 28.23 -4.13
CA LEU A 275 9.78 26.93 -3.46
C LEU A 275 10.19 27.07 -1.99
N ALA A 276 11.12 27.97 -1.68
CA ALA A 276 11.52 28.25 -0.30
C ALA A 276 10.37 28.88 0.48
N VAL A 277 9.65 29.84 -0.11
CA VAL A 277 8.50 30.50 0.51
C VAL A 277 7.35 29.51 0.71
N SER A 278 7.04 28.64 -0.25
CA SER A 278 5.98 27.64 -0.11
C SER A 278 6.29 26.61 0.97
N SER A 279 7.56 26.19 1.08
CA SER A 279 8.03 25.26 2.11
C SER A 279 7.93 25.87 3.52
N VAL A 280 8.33 27.15 3.67
CA VAL A 280 8.20 27.88 4.94
C VAL A 280 6.74 28.12 5.30
N LEU A 281 5.89 28.43 4.32
CA LEU A 281 4.45 28.61 4.53
C LEU A 281 3.79 27.31 4.99
N ALA A 282 4.15 26.17 4.39
CA ALA A 282 3.64 24.86 4.80
C ALA A 282 4.02 24.52 6.26
N VAL A 283 5.24 24.83 6.68
CA VAL A 283 5.70 24.65 8.08
C VAL A 283 4.98 25.59 9.04
N LEU A 284 4.76 26.85 8.66
CA LEU A 284 4.03 27.82 9.49
C LEU A 284 2.56 27.46 9.63
N ILE A 285 1.92 26.99 8.56
CA ILE A 285 0.53 26.49 8.60
C ILE A 285 0.43 25.28 9.53
N GLY A 286 1.40 24.36 9.50
CA GLY A 286 1.48 23.24 10.43
C GLY A 286 1.52 23.70 11.90
N LYS A 287 2.41 24.65 12.23
CA LYS A 287 2.56 25.19 13.59
C LYS A 287 1.32 25.93 14.09
N VAL A 288 0.67 26.75 13.25
CA VAL A 288 -0.55 27.50 13.63
C VAL A 288 -1.75 26.56 13.80
N ALA A 289 -1.78 25.44 13.06
CA ALA A 289 -2.81 24.41 13.19
C ALA A 289 -2.63 23.48 14.40
N GLY A 290 -1.57 23.65 15.20
CA GLY A 290 -1.29 22.81 16.37
C GLY A 290 -0.83 21.39 16.00
N VAL A 291 -0.08 21.27 14.91
CA VAL A 291 0.65 20.06 14.49
C VAL A 291 2.14 20.24 14.76
#